data_AF-A0A3M1HZY0-F1
#
_entry.id   AF-A0A3M1HZY0-F1
#
_cell.length_a   1.000
_cell.length_b   1.000
_cell.length_c   1.000
_cell.angle_alpha   90.00
_cell.angle_beta   90.00
_cell.angle_gamma   90.00
#
_symmetry.space_group_name_H-M   'P 1'
#
loop_
_entity.id
_entity.type
_entity.pdbx_description
1 polymer ?
#
loop_
_entity_poly.entity_id
_entity_poly.type
_entity_poly.pdbx_seq_one_letter_code
_entity_poly.pdbx_strand_id
1 'polypeptide(L)'
;LMPYMTAALELLAAGQKPRHIDGALMAFGMPMGPIELADYVGLDICLEVGRYLEKTLGDRFALPAFVPTMVERGYLGRKCEKGGFYRYERGRIAGINEAIARLVGASFSEKPREFDANIDLEDAAPMEDAAIQDRCLLPMLVEALGCLKEGIVKEPSHLDAAFVFGIGFPPFRGGLLRHFASVPREQLIQRIEALGLEAPTNLKVLDAFAD
;
A
#
# COMPACT_ATOMS: atom_id res chain seq x y z
N LEU A 1 4.75 5.52 -5.86
CA LEU A 1 4.10 5.67 -4.54
C LEU A 1 2.60 5.43 -4.60
N MET A 2 1.84 6.03 -5.53
CA MET A 2 0.39 5.81 -5.63
C MET A 2 -0.06 4.35 -5.75
N PRO A 3 0.58 3.47 -6.57
CA PRO A 3 0.20 2.05 -6.64
C PRO A 3 0.28 1.33 -5.29
N TYR A 4 1.29 1.68 -4.48
CA TYR A 4 1.49 1.12 -3.15
C TYR A 4 0.41 1.53 -2.15
N MET A 5 0.02 2.81 -2.15
CA MET A 5 -1.09 3.26 -1.30
C MET A 5 -2.42 2.70 -1.80
N THR A 6 -2.66 2.69 -3.11
CA THR A 6 -3.91 2.16 -3.70
C THR A 6 -4.10 0.68 -3.37
N ALA A 7 -3.06 -0.13 -3.52
CA ALA A 7 -3.10 -1.55 -3.16
C ALA A 7 -3.39 -1.77 -1.67
N ALA A 8 -2.83 -0.95 -0.79
CA ALA A 8 -3.16 -1.01 0.64
C ALA A 8 -4.63 -0.62 0.92
N LEU A 9 -5.17 0.37 0.21
CA LEU A 9 -6.58 0.75 0.32
C LEU A 9 -7.52 -0.32 -0.24
N GLU A 10 -7.11 -1.07 -1.25
CA GLU A 10 -7.84 -2.24 -1.75
C GLU A 10 -7.84 -3.39 -0.73
N LEU A 11 -6.71 -3.63 -0.04
CA LEU A 11 -6.66 -4.57 1.07
C LEU A 11 -7.64 -4.18 2.19
N LEU A 12 -7.77 -2.88 2.48
CA LEU A 12 -8.79 -2.37 3.41
C LEU A 12 -10.20 -2.65 2.91
N ALA A 13 -10.50 -2.40 1.63
CA ALA A 13 -11.80 -2.74 1.03
C ALA A 13 -12.10 -4.25 1.09
N ALA A 14 -11.07 -5.09 1.00
CA ALA A 14 -11.16 -6.54 1.14
C ALA A 14 -11.27 -7.02 2.60
N GLY A 15 -11.36 -6.11 3.58
CA GLY A 15 -11.58 -6.43 4.99
C GLY A 15 -10.32 -6.56 5.84
N GLN A 16 -9.12 -6.35 5.28
CA GLN A 16 -7.89 -6.38 6.07
C GLN A 16 -7.82 -5.20 7.04
N LYS A 17 -7.27 -5.42 8.23
CA LYS A 17 -7.20 -4.39 9.28
C LYS A 17 -6.10 -3.37 8.98
N PRO A 18 -6.34 -2.04 9.12
CA PRO A 18 -5.34 -1.00 8.90
C PRO A 18 -4.02 -1.26 9.62
N ARG A 19 -4.12 -1.61 10.91
CA ARG A 19 -2.95 -1.92 11.76
C ARG A 19 -2.17 -3.13 11.30
N HIS A 20 -2.85 -4.11 10.69
CA HIS A 20 -2.18 -5.30 10.18
C HIS A 20 -1.43 -4.97 8.89
N ILE A 21 -2.06 -4.23 7.97
CA ILE A 21 -1.41 -3.76 6.75
C ILE A 21 -0.17 -2.91 7.09
N ASP A 22 -0.35 -1.90 7.94
CA ASP A 22 0.75 -1.03 8.36
C ASP A 22 1.84 -1.82 9.10
N GLY A 23 1.44 -2.72 10.01
CA GLY A 23 2.35 -3.60 10.74
C GLY A 23 3.20 -4.47 9.84
N ALA A 24 2.61 -5.10 8.82
CA ALA A 24 3.32 -5.97 7.88
C ALA A 24 4.38 -5.21 7.07
N LEU A 25 4.07 -3.97 6.64
CA LEU A 25 5.01 -3.14 5.89
C LEU A 25 6.07 -2.48 6.80
N MET A 26 5.75 -2.16 8.05
CA MET A 26 6.75 -1.76 9.03
C MET A 26 7.70 -2.92 9.38
N ALA A 27 7.17 -4.13 9.55
CA ALA A 27 7.98 -5.33 9.77
C ALA A 27 8.89 -5.65 8.57
N PHE A 28 8.45 -5.32 7.34
CA PHE A 28 9.30 -5.36 6.15
C PHE A 28 10.50 -4.40 6.25
N GLY A 29 10.32 -3.28 6.97
CA GLY A 29 11.32 -2.26 7.25
C GLY A 29 10.90 -0.84 6.88
N MET A 30 9.68 -0.63 6.35
CA MET A 30 9.21 0.70 5.96
C MET A 30 9.12 1.60 7.19
N PRO A 31 9.44 2.90 7.07
CA PRO A 31 9.40 3.84 8.20
C PRO A 31 7.97 4.13 8.67
N MET A 32 6.99 3.92 7.79
CA MET A 32 5.57 4.17 8.03
C MET A 32 4.75 3.22 7.17
N GLY A 33 3.65 2.71 7.72
CA GLY A 33 2.70 1.89 6.98
C GLY A 33 1.95 2.68 5.89
N PRO A 34 1.48 2.03 4.83
CA PRO A 34 0.83 2.72 3.70
C PRO A 34 -0.47 3.44 4.11
N ILE A 35 -1.21 2.95 5.09
CA ILE A 35 -2.47 3.56 5.53
C ILE A 35 -2.18 4.80 6.36
N GLU A 36 -1.26 4.69 7.32
CA GLU A 36 -0.77 5.86 8.06
C GLU A 36 -0.15 6.91 7.12
N LEU A 37 0.57 6.48 6.08
CA LEU A 37 1.15 7.38 5.08
C LEU A 37 0.08 8.12 4.29
N ALA A 38 -1.01 7.44 3.89
CA ALA A 38 -2.13 8.09 3.21
C ALA A 38 -2.79 9.16 4.11
N ASP A 39 -2.97 8.88 5.40
CA ASP A 39 -3.45 9.87 6.37
C ASP A 39 -2.44 11.01 6.59
N TYR A 40 -1.13 10.72 6.53
CA TYR A 40 -0.08 11.73 6.70
C TYR A 40 -0.01 12.70 5.52
N VAL A 41 -0.06 12.18 4.28
CA VAL A 41 -0.10 12.99 3.05
C VAL A 41 -1.42 13.76 2.98
N GLY A 42 -2.52 13.11 3.29
CA GLY A 42 -3.87 13.65 3.27
C GLY A 42 -4.71 13.06 2.14
N LEU A 43 -5.92 12.60 2.47
CA LEU A 43 -6.75 11.82 1.55
C LEU A 43 -7.33 12.64 0.39
N ASP A 44 -7.47 13.95 0.56
CA ASP A 44 -7.81 14.88 -0.51
C ASP A 44 -6.70 14.98 -1.56
N ILE A 45 -5.44 15.05 -1.11
CA ILE A 45 -4.27 15.05 -2.02
C ILE A 45 -4.15 13.71 -2.72
N CYS A 46 -4.29 12.60 -1.99
CA CYS A 46 -4.32 11.27 -2.59
C CYS A 46 -5.41 11.16 -3.66
N LEU A 47 -6.61 11.68 -3.39
CA LEU A 47 -7.74 11.68 -4.34
C LEU A 47 -7.45 12.52 -5.58
N GLU A 48 -6.91 13.72 -5.41
CA GLU A 48 -6.59 14.62 -6.51
C GLU A 48 -5.52 14.01 -7.44
N VAL A 49 -4.43 13.51 -6.86
CA VAL A 49 -3.35 12.84 -7.60
C VAL A 49 -3.86 11.55 -8.25
N GLY A 50 -4.66 10.75 -7.54
CA GLY A 50 -5.26 9.53 -8.05
C GLY A 50 -6.12 9.79 -9.30
N ARG A 51 -7.04 10.76 -9.24
CA ARG A 51 -7.87 11.16 -10.38
C ARG A 51 -7.06 11.66 -11.56
N TYR A 52 -5.99 12.41 -11.31
CA TYR A 52 -5.09 12.89 -12.37
C TYR A 52 -4.38 11.71 -13.07
N LEU A 53 -3.86 10.76 -12.31
CA LEU A 53 -3.18 9.58 -12.84
C LEU A 53 -4.17 8.64 -13.55
N GLU A 54 -5.35 8.42 -13.00
CA GLU A 54 -6.42 7.63 -13.62
C GLU A 54 -6.78 8.20 -14.99
N LYS A 55 -7.01 9.52 -15.07
CA LYS A 55 -7.31 10.20 -16.34
C LYS A 55 -6.16 10.11 -17.37
N THR A 56 -4.91 10.08 -16.92
CA THR A 56 -3.74 10.19 -17.80
C THR A 56 -3.15 8.83 -18.19
N LEU A 57 -3.17 7.87 -17.26
CA LEU A 57 -2.49 6.58 -17.36
C LEU A 57 -3.46 5.38 -17.24
N GLY A 58 -4.75 5.65 -17.03
CA GLY A 58 -5.84 4.68 -17.05
C GLY A 58 -6.25 4.16 -15.67
N ASP A 59 -7.26 3.29 -15.70
CA ASP A 59 -8.01 2.80 -14.54
C ASP A 59 -7.17 2.06 -13.49
N ARG A 60 -5.93 1.66 -13.80
CA ARG A 60 -5.00 1.01 -12.85
C ARG A 60 -4.57 1.91 -11.68
N PHE A 61 -4.86 3.22 -11.76
CA PHE A 61 -4.65 4.18 -10.68
C PHE A 61 -5.95 4.61 -9.98
N ALA A 62 -7.08 3.99 -10.34
CA ALA A 62 -8.37 4.29 -9.72
C ALA A 62 -8.33 3.97 -8.22
N LEU A 63 -8.79 4.91 -7.41
CA LEU A 63 -8.88 4.72 -5.96
C LEU A 63 -10.20 4.03 -5.59
N PRO A 64 -10.23 3.26 -4.49
CA PRO A 64 -11.47 2.67 -4.00
C PRO A 64 -12.56 3.73 -3.77
N ALA A 65 -13.82 3.39 -4.09
CA ALA A 65 -14.96 4.31 -4.07
C ALA A 65 -15.25 4.94 -2.70
N PHE A 66 -14.76 4.33 -1.62
CA PHE A 66 -14.90 4.87 -0.28
C PHE A 66 -14.03 6.12 -0.06
N VAL A 67 -12.89 6.27 -0.77
CA VAL A 67 -11.95 7.39 -0.61
C VAL A 67 -12.59 8.75 -0.98
N PRO A 68 -13.24 8.91 -2.15
CA PRO A 68 -14.03 10.12 -2.43
C PRO A 68 -15.04 10.46 -1.33
N THR A 69 -15.76 9.46 -0.83
CA THR A 69 -16.77 9.64 0.22
C THR A 69 -16.15 10.09 1.54
N MET A 70 -14.95 9.60 1.88
CA MET A 70 -14.19 10.06 3.05
C MET A 70 -13.84 11.54 2.93
N VAL A 71 -13.32 11.95 1.77
CA VAL A 71 -12.93 13.34 1.51
C VAL A 71 -14.14 14.27 1.57
N GLU A 72 -15.26 13.89 0.96
CA GLU A 72 -16.53 14.65 1.01
C GLU A 72 -17.07 14.81 2.44
N ARG A 73 -16.87 13.81 3.31
CA ARG A 73 -17.26 13.87 4.73
C ARG A 73 -16.24 14.58 5.62
N GLY A 74 -15.12 15.03 5.05
CA GLY A 74 -14.06 15.78 5.73
C GLY A 74 -13.08 14.92 6.54
N TYR A 75 -12.96 13.63 6.22
CA TYR A 75 -11.92 12.77 6.78
C TYR A 75 -10.68 12.87 5.89
N LEU A 76 -9.79 13.80 6.21
CA LEU A 76 -8.64 14.13 5.36
C LEU A 76 -7.31 13.59 5.91
N GLY A 77 -7.33 12.77 6.96
CA GLY A 77 -6.13 12.25 7.60
C GLY A 77 -5.63 13.12 8.76
N ARG A 78 -4.32 13.07 9.02
CA ARG A 78 -3.66 13.65 10.20
C ARG A 78 -3.84 15.16 10.32
N LYS A 79 -4.03 15.87 9.20
CA LYS A 79 -4.17 17.32 9.16
C LYS A 79 -5.52 17.85 9.67
N CYS A 80 -6.50 16.97 9.89
CA CYS A 80 -7.85 17.36 10.32
C CYS A 80 -8.22 16.74 11.67
N GLU A 81 -9.05 17.45 12.45
CA GLU A 81 -9.53 16.96 13.76
C GLU A 81 -10.31 15.65 13.66
N LYS A 82 -11.04 15.45 12.55
CA LYS A 82 -11.78 14.21 12.27
C LYS A 82 -10.87 13.01 11.99
N GLY A 83 -9.59 13.24 11.73
CA GLY A 83 -8.64 12.21 11.29
C GLY A 83 -8.91 11.68 9.88
N GLY A 84 -8.40 10.48 9.62
CA GLY A 84 -8.67 9.70 8.42
C GLY A 84 -9.01 8.27 8.81
N PHE A 85 -8.23 7.30 8.36
CA PHE A 85 -8.32 5.91 8.83
C PHE A 85 -8.03 5.79 10.33
N TYR A 86 -7.12 6.63 10.82
CA TYR A 86 -6.80 6.74 12.24
C TYR A 86 -7.34 8.04 12.85
N ARG A 87 -7.60 7.97 14.15
CA ARG A 87 -7.75 9.16 15.00
C ARG A 87 -6.37 9.60 15.47
N TYR A 88 -6.15 10.91 15.50
CA TYR A 88 -4.87 11.49 15.91
C TYR A 88 -5.05 12.36 17.15
N GLU A 89 -4.27 12.11 18.19
CA GLU A 89 -4.17 12.95 19.39
C GLU A 89 -2.73 13.43 19.55
N ARG A 90 -2.54 14.75 19.65
CA ARG A 90 -1.21 15.38 19.73
C ARG A 90 -0.26 14.89 18.62
N GLY A 91 -0.81 14.64 17.43
CA GLY A 91 -0.07 14.17 16.25
C GLY A 91 0.36 12.70 16.28
N ARG A 92 -0.13 11.89 17.22
CA ARG A 92 0.09 10.44 17.27
C ARG A 92 -1.21 9.68 17.05
N ILE A 93 -1.12 8.46 16.53
CA ILE A 93 -2.28 7.58 16.38
C ILE A 93 -2.86 7.26 17.76
N ALA A 94 -4.10 7.68 17.97
CA ALA A 94 -4.88 7.41 19.19
C ALA A 94 -5.77 6.15 19.05
N GLY A 95 -6.02 5.69 17.82
CA GLY A 95 -6.83 4.51 17.55
C GLY A 95 -7.39 4.50 16.13
N ILE A 96 -8.11 3.43 15.78
CA ILE A 96 -8.81 3.34 14.50
C ILE A 96 -10.05 4.26 14.51
N ASN A 97 -10.35 4.87 13.37
CA ASN A 97 -11.53 5.70 13.21
C ASN A 97 -12.77 4.86 12.88
N GLU A 98 -13.55 4.52 13.91
CA GLU A 98 -14.78 3.71 13.82
C GLU A 98 -15.86 4.28 12.87
N ALA A 99 -15.80 5.57 12.54
CA ALA A 99 -16.71 6.16 11.56
C ALA A 99 -16.34 5.77 10.13
N ILE A 100 -15.05 5.64 9.86
CA ILE A 100 -14.50 5.17 8.58
C ILE A 100 -14.58 3.66 8.48
N ALA A 101 -14.39 2.98 9.62
CA ALA A 101 -14.53 1.55 9.70
C ALA A 101 -15.81 1.03 9.01
N ARG A 102 -16.94 1.63 9.40
CA ARG A 102 -18.26 1.35 8.84
C ARG A 102 -18.41 1.71 7.37
N LEU A 103 -17.66 2.69 6.88
CA LEU A 103 -17.73 3.17 5.50
C LEU A 103 -16.96 2.26 4.53
N VAL A 104 -15.85 1.67 4.97
CA VAL A 104 -15.05 0.70 4.20
C VAL A 104 -15.76 -0.66 4.14
N GLY A 105 -16.86 -0.86 4.89
CA GLY A 105 -17.61 -2.12 4.93
C GLY A 105 -16.95 -3.21 5.79
N ALA A 106 -15.77 -2.91 6.35
CA ALA A 106 -15.11 -3.77 7.30
C ALA A 106 -15.69 -3.50 8.69
N SER A 107 -16.29 -4.53 9.30
CA SER A 107 -16.50 -4.56 10.75
C SER A 107 -15.13 -4.61 11.42
N PHE A 108 -14.48 -3.45 11.57
CA PHE A 108 -13.28 -3.30 12.40
C PHE A 108 -13.67 -3.36 13.87
N SER A 109 -14.31 -4.45 14.30
CA SER A 109 -14.55 -4.66 15.72
C SER A 109 -13.21 -5.03 16.36
N GLU A 110 -12.54 -4.05 16.96
CA GLU A 110 -11.69 -4.31 18.11
C GLU A 110 -12.61 -4.75 19.25
N LYS A 111 -13.07 -6.02 19.25
CA LYS A 111 -13.60 -6.58 20.50
C LYS A 111 -12.46 -6.57 21.51
N PRO A 112 -12.61 -5.93 22.69
CA PRO A 112 -11.77 -6.26 23.83
C PRO A 112 -11.93 -7.77 24.03
N ARG A 113 -10.83 -8.51 24.15
CA ARG A 113 -10.89 -9.92 24.57
C ARG A 113 -11.37 -9.97 26.02
N GLU A 114 -12.68 -9.87 26.20
CA GLU A 114 -13.35 -10.39 27.37
C GLU A 114 -13.95 -11.75 27.03
N PHE A 115 -13.82 -12.62 28.02
CA PHE A 115 -14.06 -14.05 28.03
C PHE A 115 -15.41 -14.49 27.44
N ASP A 116 -15.37 -15.66 26.81
CA ASP A 116 -16.46 -16.61 26.57
C ASP A 116 -17.54 -16.38 25.48
N ALA A 117 -17.79 -17.50 24.79
CA ALA A 117 -18.99 -17.95 24.11
C ALA A 117 -19.36 -17.41 22.71
N ASN A 118 -18.92 -18.21 21.71
CA ASN A 118 -19.74 -18.86 20.68
C ASN A 118 -20.09 -18.17 19.34
N ILE A 119 -19.90 -18.98 18.30
CA ILE A 119 -20.55 -19.07 16.97
C ILE A 119 -19.93 -18.24 15.83
N ASP A 120 -19.10 -18.97 15.06
CA ASP A 120 -19.03 -19.01 13.59
C ASP A 120 -19.35 -17.72 12.84
N LEU A 121 -18.40 -16.78 12.88
CA LEU A 121 -18.19 -15.87 11.77
C LEU A 121 -17.08 -16.47 10.93
N GLU A 122 -17.34 -16.72 9.64
CA GLU A 122 -16.32 -16.99 8.63
C GLU A 122 -15.46 -15.73 8.43
N ASP A 123 -14.79 -15.26 9.48
CA ASP A 123 -13.70 -14.31 9.37
C ASP A 123 -12.59 -15.04 8.61
N ALA A 124 -12.51 -14.81 7.30
CA ALA A 124 -11.41 -15.30 6.48
C ALA A 124 -10.09 -15.03 7.23
N ALA A 125 -9.26 -16.08 7.35
CA ALA A 125 -8.03 -15.97 8.12
C ALA A 125 -7.24 -14.73 7.67
N PRO A 126 -6.70 -13.93 8.62
CA PRO A 126 -5.94 -12.74 8.28
C PRO A 126 -4.80 -13.14 7.33
N MET A 127 -4.58 -12.33 6.30
CA MET A 127 -3.58 -12.61 5.29
C MET A 127 -2.19 -12.71 5.93
N GLU A 128 -1.32 -13.58 5.41
CA GLU A 128 0.07 -13.60 5.88
C GLU A 128 0.77 -12.28 5.57
N ASP A 129 1.66 -11.83 6.46
CA ASP A 129 2.41 -10.58 6.30
C ASP A 129 3.16 -10.52 4.95
N ALA A 130 3.73 -11.64 4.51
CA ALA A 130 4.39 -11.73 3.21
C ALA A 130 3.44 -11.48 2.04
N ALA A 131 2.19 -11.96 2.12
CA ALA A 131 1.18 -11.73 1.10
C ALA A 131 0.73 -10.26 1.07
N ILE A 132 0.62 -9.62 2.23
CA ILE A 132 0.35 -8.18 2.34
C ILE A 132 1.50 -7.37 1.73
N GLN A 133 2.75 -7.73 2.06
CA GLN A 133 3.95 -7.09 1.52
C GLN A 133 3.99 -7.20 -0.01
N ASP A 134 3.81 -8.40 -0.57
CA ASP A 134 3.80 -8.61 -2.02
C ASP A 134 2.66 -7.80 -2.68
N ARG A 135 1.46 -7.81 -2.10
CA ARG A 135 0.30 -7.09 -2.64
C ARG A 135 0.51 -5.58 -2.68
N CYS A 136 1.27 -5.01 -1.75
CA CYS A 136 1.61 -3.58 -1.75
C CYS A 136 2.84 -3.24 -2.60
N LEU A 137 3.89 -4.08 -2.57
CA LEU A 137 5.18 -3.79 -3.20
C LEU A 137 5.26 -4.17 -4.67
N LEU A 138 4.58 -5.24 -5.11
CA LEU A 138 4.62 -5.67 -6.52
C LEU A 138 3.97 -4.66 -7.49
N PRO A 139 2.82 -4.02 -7.19
CA PRO A 139 2.31 -2.93 -8.02
C PRO A 139 3.31 -1.77 -8.13
N MET A 140 4.03 -1.48 -7.05
CA MET A 140 5.08 -0.47 -7.05
C MET A 140 6.25 -0.87 -7.97
N LEU A 141 6.64 -2.15 -7.97
CA LEU A 141 7.68 -2.70 -8.84
C LEU A 141 7.28 -2.65 -10.31
N VAL A 142 6.04 -3.01 -10.64
CA VAL A 142 5.53 -2.99 -12.02
C VAL A 142 5.59 -1.57 -12.60
N GLU A 143 5.12 -0.56 -11.87
CA GLU A 143 5.22 0.84 -12.32
C GLU A 143 6.67 1.35 -12.35
N ALA A 144 7.51 0.93 -11.40
CA ALA A 144 8.94 1.25 -11.40
C ALA A 144 9.64 0.75 -12.68
N LEU A 145 9.34 -0.48 -13.10
CA LEU A 145 9.85 -1.06 -14.34
C LEU A 145 9.21 -0.41 -15.58
N GLY A 146 7.94 0.01 -15.49
CA GLY A 146 7.27 0.83 -16.51
C GLY A 146 7.99 2.15 -16.76
N CYS A 147 8.31 2.90 -15.70
CA CYS A 147 9.06 4.15 -15.79
C CYS A 147 10.44 4.00 -16.47
N LEU A 148 11.12 2.87 -16.27
CA LEU A 148 12.38 2.57 -16.96
C LEU A 148 12.14 2.25 -18.44
N LYS A 149 11.09 1.48 -18.75
CA LYS A 149 10.72 1.14 -20.13
C LYS A 149 10.34 2.37 -20.94
N GLU A 150 9.64 3.33 -20.31
CA GLU A 150 9.24 4.60 -20.91
C GLU A 150 10.37 5.64 -20.98
N GLY A 151 11.52 5.35 -20.36
CA GLY A 151 12.68 6.25 -20.36
C GLY A 151 12.53 7.47 -19.45
N ILE A 152 11.57 7.46 -18.52
CA ILE A 152 11.39 8.50 -17.49
C ILE A 152 12.63 8.53 -16.58
N VAL A 153 13.16 7.35 -16.25
CA VAL A 153 14.42 7.19 -15.51
C VAL A 153 15.42 6.46 -16.41
N LYS A 154 16.62 7.04 -16.55
CA LYS A 154 17.65 6.52 -17.45
C LYS A 154 18.40 5.31 -16.91
N GLU A 155 18.66 5.30 -15.60
CA GLU A 155 19.47 4.27 -14.95
C GLU A 155 18.69 3.60 -13.83
N PRO A 156 18.63 2.25 -13.77
CA PRO A 156 17.95 1.52 -12.72
C PRO A 156 18.45 1.86 -11.30
N SER A 157 19.76 2.13 -11.16
CA SER A 157 20.38 2.52 -9.89
C SER A 157 19.81 3.83 -9.31
N HIS A 158 19.50 4.80 -10.17
CA HIS A 158 18.85 6.05 -9.75
C HIS A 158 17.45 5.80 -9.20
N LEU A 159 16.76 4.77 -9.69
CA LEU A 159 15.42 4.43 -9.20
C LEU A 159 15.48 3.86 -7.78
N ASP A 160 16.41 2.95 -7.50
CA ASP A 160 16.62 2.43 -6.15
C ASP A 160 17.07 3.52 -5.17
N ALA A 161 17.96 4.40 -5.60
CA ALA A 161 18.34 5.58 -4.81
C ALA A 161 17.12 6.47 -4.53
N ALA A 162 16.26 6.73 -5.52
CA ALA A 162 15.03 7.50 -5.33
C ALA A 162 14.04 6.82 -4.39
N PHE A 163 13.96 5.49 -4.39
CA PHE A 163 13.13 4.75 -3.43
C PHE A 163 13.66 4.89 -2.01
N VAL A 164 14.97 4.71 -1.81
CA VAL A 164 15.61 4.80 -0.49
C VAL A 164 15.54 6.23 0.07
N PHE A 165 15.95 7.23 -0.71
CA PHE A 165 16.01 8.62 -0.24
C PHE A 165 14.68 9.38 -0.33
N GLY A 166 13.77 8.97 -1.22
CA GLY A 166 12.51 9.64 -1.45
C GLY A 166 11.39 9.14 -0.54
N ILE A 167 11.04 7.87 -0.65
CA ILE A 167 9.92 7.28 0.13
C ILE A 167 10.38 6.57 1.40
N GLY A 168 11.69 6.50 1.64
CA GLY A 168 12.27 5.81 2.80
C GLY A 168 12.28 4.29 2.66
N PHE A 169 12.43 3.75 1.45
CA PHE A 169 12.55 2.30 1.27
C PHE A 169 13.72 1.75 2.10
N PRO A 170 13.61 0.56 2.74
CA PRO A 170 14.55 0.13 3.77
C PRO A 170 15.99 0.03 3.22
N PRO A 171 16.96 0.84 3.69
CA PRO A 171 18.30 0.90 3.09
C PRO A 171 19.05 -0.44 3.14
N PHE A 172 18.80 -1.26 4.17
CA PHE A 172 19.40 -2.59 4.32
C PHE A 172 18.90 -3.60 3.28
N ARG A 173 17.88 -3.26 2.49
CA ARG A 173 17.41 -4.04 1.34
C ARG A 173 17.93 -3.49 0.00
N GLY A 174 18.72 -2.41 0.03
CA GLY A 174 19.35 -1.77 -1.14
C GLY A 174 18.41 -0.88 -1.97
N GLY A 175 17.17 -1.30 -2.16
CA GLY A 175 16.17 -0.59 -2.98
C GLY A 175 15.08 -1.55 -3.46
N LEU A 176 14.09 -1.04 -4.18
CA LEU A 176 12.96 -1.85 -4.64
C LEU A 176 13.42 -2.90 -5.68
N LEU A 177 14.24 -2.49 -6.65
CA LEU A 177 14.75 -3.39 -7.69
C LEU A 177 15.73 -4.40 -7.09
N ARG A 178 16.71 -3.94 -6.29
CA ARG A 178 17.66 -4.82 -5.60
C ARG A 178 16.97 -5.83 -4.69
N HIS A 179 15.87 -5.45 -4.02
CA HIS A 179 15.11 -6.39 -3.19
C HIS A 179 14.54 -7.56 -4.01
N PHE A 180 13.91 -7.26 -5.15
CA PHE A 180 13.31 -8.28 -6.01
C PHE A 180 14.29 -8.98 -6.95
N ALA A 181 15.52 -8.48 -7.10
CA ALA A 181 16.56 -9.12 -7.89
C ALA A 181 16.99 -10.51 -7.38
N SER A 182 16.81 -10.76 -6.07
CA SER A 182 17.08 -12.06 -5.47
C SER A 182 16.00 -13.12 -5.75
N VAL A 183 14.83 -12.71 -6.28
CA VAL A 183 13.72 -13.62 -6.56
C VAL A 183 13.83 -14.16 -7.99
N PRO A 184 13.73 -15.49 -8.21
CA PRO A 184 13.71 -16.06 -9.55
C PRO A 184 12.61 -15.45 -10.41
N ARG A 185 12.92 -15.14 -11.68
CA ARG A 185 12.02 -14.41 -12.58
C ARG A 185 10.69 -15.11 -12.77
N GLU A 186 10.70 -16.43 -12.92
CA GLU A 186 9.49 -17.23 -13.08
C GLU A 186 8.58 -17.12 -11.85
N GLN A 187 9.18 -17.14 -10.65
CA GLN A 187 8.44 -16.96 -9.41
C GLN A 187 7.89 -15.54 -9.28
N LEU A 188 8.66 -14.53 -9.68
CA LEU A 188 8.23 -13.14 -9.64
C LEU A 188 7.05 -12.88 -10.60
N ILE A 189 7.10 -13.45 -11.81
CA ILE A 189 5.99 -13.39 -12.78
C ILE A 189 4.74 -14.03 -12.19
N GLN A 190 4.83 -15.23 -11.62
CA GLN A 190 3.70 -15.91 -10.99
C GLN A 190 3.07 -15.06 -9.87
N ARG A 191 3.89 -14.41 -9.05
CA ARG A 191 3.39 -13.55 -7.97
C ARG A 191 2.69 -12.30 -8.51
N ILE A 192 3.24 -11.66 -9.54
CA ILE A 192 2.63 -10.49 -10.19
C ILE A 192 1.29 -10.86 -10.83
N GLU A 193 1.25 -11.95 -11.58
CA GLU A 193 0.03 -12.43 -12.25
C GLU A 193 -1.03 -12.89 -11.25
N ALA A 194 -0.64 -13.46 -10.10
CA ALA A 194 -1.56 -13.81 -9.01
C ALA A 194 -2.27 -12.58 -8.40
N LEU A 195 -1.71 -11.38 -8.58
CA LEU A 195 -2.36 -10.12 -8.21
C LEU A 195 -3.27 -9.56 -9.31
N GLY A 196 -3.33 -10.21 -10.48
CA GLY A 196 -4.06 -9.71 -11.66
C GLY A 196 -3.31 -8.62 -12.44
N LEU A 197 -2.01 -8.47 -12.20
CA LEU A 197 -1.17 -7.48 -12.88
C LEU A 197 -0.47 -8.11 -14.10
N GLU A 198 -0.21 -7.31 -15.13
CA GLU A 198 0.57 -7.73 -16.29
C GLU A 198 2.06 -7.80 -15.96
N ALA A 199 2.69 -8.94 -16.26
CA ALA A 199 4.13 -9.13 -16.02
C ALA A 199 4.99 -8.17 -16.88
N PRO A 200 5.91 -7.40 -16.29
CA PRO A 200 6.75 -6.48 -17.06
C PRO A 200 7.67 -7.19 -18.04
N THR A 201 7.72 -6.71 -19.29
CA THR A 201 8.57 -7.30 -20.35
C THR A 201 10.07 -7.06 -20.14
N ASN A 202 10.45 -6.20 -19.20
CA ASN A 202 11.82 -5.77 -18.92
C ASN A 202 12.37 -6.26 -17.57
N LEU A 203 11.83 -7.36 -17.01
CA LEU A 203 12.33 -7.95 -15.76
C LEU A 203 13.83 -8.29 -15.76
N LYS A 204 14.45 -8.49 -16.92
CA LYS A 204 15.91 -8.66 -17.07
C LYS A 204 16.74 -7.49 -16.52
N VAL A 205 16.14 -6.32 -16.30
CA VAL A 205 16.79 -5.19 -15.64
C VAL A 205 17.22 -5.54 -14.21
N LEU A 206 16.50 -6.45 -13.54
CA LEU A 206 16.81 -6.89 -12.19
C LEU A 206 18.11 -7.70 -12.10
N ASP A 207 18.55 -8.33 -13.21
CA ASP A 207 19.78 -9.11 -13.26
C ASP A 207 21.02 -8.25 -12.93
N ALA A 208 20.97 -6.95 -13.23
CA ALA A 208 22.03 -6.00 -12.90
C ALA A 208 22.21 -5.77 -11.38
N PHE A 209 21.32 -6.34 -10.57
CA PHE A 209 21.30 -6.25 -9.13
C PHE A 209 21.38 -7.63 -8.45
N ALA A 210 21.72 -8.70 -9.18
CA ALA A 210 21.75 -10.06 -8.64
C ALA A 210 23.10 -10.46 -7.97
N ASP A 211 24.03 -9.51 -7.82
CA ASP A 211 25.36 -9.72 -7.20
C ASP A 211 25.31 -10.05 -5.71
#